data_AF-J2ZYY6-F1
#
_entry.id   AF-J2ZYY6-F1
#
_cell.length_a   1.000
_cell.length_b   1.000
_cell.length_c   1.000
_cell.angle_alpha   90.00
_cell.angle_beta   90.00
_cell.angle_gamma   90.00
#
_symmetry.space_group_name_H-M   'P 1'
#
loop_
_entity.id
_entity.type
_entity.pdbx_description
1 polymer ?
#
loop_
_entity_poly.entity_id
_entity_poly.type
_entity_poly.pdbx_seq_one_letter_code
_entity_poly.pdbx_strand_id
1 'polypeptide(L)'
;MTLDTTTFEHHLARLDTESLVSFVADVWAARGFETDVDGHFVVASRDGSTTVCWVVGKRRLRRATPPDRALDVVVSPAAGETTRAVAQRQDARLLDATALRELLWYGVDRPIAVALCERYLGATPEALRPPVSVRARRRLAAVDPPASRTFVVSLVAIGLLVAAGLGIPSGWLTENDIEGIGVGDERGFGTSTGGDETPTATDTADPSDSVAGTIVDSRTAPNATTVNLSGVSDVPGLSADGIDDLSTLARAHEQAVENRSYTLWLDVYEPQEGDPDGPRLQRDIDVAVDGGRYLLVTETEVGDNRTRVGSVYHEGADWFVEGDDEADASWRQVTESEASVFGPNPFVLAETGVEQFLSTPETAVVGRLDIDGETHYRVVGQGPPNGTFSAQMMEYTVVAFVDETGFVTDLAVDYTVVTSGQPYRVRFEWTYGNLDETVLDAPPRGEQGDADG
;
A
#
# COMPACT_ATOMS: atom_id res chain seq x y z
N MET A 1 -5.91 26.04 14.60
CA MET A 1 -6.17 24.76 13.89
C MET A 1 -4.84 24.35 13.29
N THR A 2 -4.26 23.26 13.76
CA THR A 2 -2.91 22.83 13.41
C THR A 2 -3.04 21.68 12.42
N LEU A 3 -2.43 21.82 11.23
CA LEU A 3 -2.31 20.73 10.27
C LEU A 3 -1.61 19.55 10.94
N ASP A 4 -2.20 18.36 10.87
CA ASP A 4 -1.64 17.14 11.43
C ASP A 4 -0.35 16.78 10.69
N THR A 5 0.75 16.58 11.41
CA THR A 5 2.08 16.31 10.81
C THR A 5 2.03 15.08 9.90
N THR A 6 1.33 14.03 10.31
CA THR A 6 1.19 12.79 9.53
C THR A 6 0.46 13.00 8.20
N THR A 7 -0.54 13.90 8.19
CA THR A 7 -1.27 14.26 6.97
C THR A 7 -0.36 15.05 6.04
N PHE A 8 0.38 16.03 6.56
CA PHE A 8 1.31 16.83 5.77
C PHE A 8 2.45 15.98 5.19
N GLU A 9 3.03 15.09 5.99
CA GLU A 9 4.06 14.15 5.54
C GLU A 9 3.55 13.25 4.43
N HIS A 10 2.33 12.71 4.56
CA HIS A 10 1.71 11.89 3.51
C HIS A 10 1.57 12.66 2.19
N HIS A 11 1.13 13.92 2.24
CA HIS A 11 1.01 14.74 1.03
C HIS A 11 2.38 15.11 0.44
N LEU A 12 3.37 15.45 1.26
CA LEU A 12 4.74 15.68 0.80
C LEU A 12 5.35 14.42 0.18
N ALA A 13 5.04 13.25 0.73
CA ALA A 13 5.52 11.97 0.25
C ALA A 13 4.97 11.58 -1.14
N ARG A 14 3.86 12.19 -1.57
CA ARG A 14 3.28 11.99 -2.90
C ARG A 14 3.86 12.91 -3.96
N LEU A 15 4.58 13.97 -3.56
CA LEU A 15 5.27 14.82 -4.51
C LEU A 15 6.41 14.04 -5.15
N ASP A 16 6.49 14.09 -6.48
CA ASP A 16 7.72 13.73 -7.17
C ASP A 16 8.87 14.66 -6.73
N THR A 17 10.09 14.32 -7.11
CA THR A 17 11.27 15.06 -6.62
C THR A 17 11.33 16.49 -7.15
N GLU A 18 10.90 16.74 -8.40
CA GLU A 18 10.88 18.08 -9.01
C GLU A 18 9.80 18.96 -8.38
N SER A 19 8.61 18.40 -8.14
CA SER A 19 7.52 19.06 -7.42
C SER A 19 7.92 19.40 -5.99
N LEU A 20 8.63 18.50 -5.29
CA LEU A 20 9.14 18.78 -3.94
C LEU A 20 10.23 19.87 -3.96
N VAL A 21 11.16 19.83 -4.92
CA VAL A 21 12.18 20.87 -5.11
C VAL A 21 11.52 22.22 -5.35
N SER A 22 10.53 22.27 -6.24
CA SER A 22 9.77 23.48 -6.56
C SER A 22 9.01 24.02 -5.35
N PHE A 23 8.38 23.13 -4.58
CA PHE A 23 7.73 23.48 -3.31
C PHE A 23 8.74 24.09 -2.32
N VAL A 24 9.90 23.46 -2.13
CA VAL A 24 10.97 23.99 -1.26
C VAL A 24 11.49 25.34 -1.77
N ALA A 25 11.71 25.50 -3.07
CA ALA A 25 12.13 26.77 -3.65
C ALA A 25 11.11 27.89 -3.36
N ASP A 26 9.82 27.61 -3.53
CA ASP A 26 8.78 28.58 -3.29
C ASP A 26 8.57 28.89 -1.81
N VAL A 27 8.77 27.92 -0.91
CA VAL A 27 8.78 28.16 0.54
C VAL A 27 9.91 29.13 0.92
N TRP A 28 11.10 29.02 0.31
CA TRP A 28 12.21 29.92 0.61
C TRP A 28 12.00 31.29 -0.04
N ALA A 29 11.48 31.33 -1.27
CA ALA A 29 11.12 32.58 -1.95
C ALA A 29 10.09 33.38 -1.14
N ALA A 30 9.07 32.70 -0.61
CA ALA A 30 8.06 33.31 0.25
C ALA A 30 8.61 33.87 1.57
N ARG A 31 9.81 33.45 1.98
CA ARG A 31 10.55 34.00 3.14
C ARG A 31 11.43 35.21 2.78
N GLY A 32 11.36 35.66 1.53
CA GLY A 32 12.11 36.81 1.00
C GLY A 32 13.52 36.47 0.54
N PHE A 33 13.79 35.22 0.19
CA PHE A 33 15.03 34.83 -0.49
C PHE A 33 14.83 34.87 -2.01
N GLU A 34 15.88 35.20 -2.75
CA GLU A 34 15.95 34.91 -4.18
C GLU A 34 16.36 33.44 -4.33
N THR A 35 15.58 32.64 -5.05
CA THR A 35 15.81 31.21 -5.21
C THR A 35 16.19 30.85 -6.64
N ASP A 36 17.18 29.97 -6.76
CA ASP A 36 17.60 29.35 -8.01
C ASP A 36 17.56 27.82 -7.84
N VAL A 37 17.04 27.12 -8.85
CA VAL A 37 16.83 25.67 -8.82
C VAL A 37 17.79 25.00 -9.79
N ASP A 38 18.63 24.11 -9.27
CA ASP A 38 19.60 23.34 -10.04
C ASP A 38 19.40 21.85 -9.74
N GLY A 39 18.55 21.18 -10.52
CA GLY A 39 18.20 19.78 -10.32
C GLY A 39 17.57 19.50 -8.94
N HIS A 40 18.34 18.91 -8.02
CA HIS A 40 17.90 18.61 -6.64
C HIS A 40 18.32 19.67 -5.62
N PHE A 41 18.87 20.78 -6.10
CA PHE A 41 19.34 21.87 -5.26
C PHE A 41 18.42 23.08 -5.36
N VAL A 42 18.18 23.69 -4.21
CA VAL A 42 17.63 25.04 -4.11
C VAL A 42 18.70 25.94 -3.51
N VAL A 43 19.20 26.89 -4.28
CA VAL A 43 20.13 27.92 -3.82
C VAL A 43 19.32 29.15 -3.47
N ALA A 44 19.19 29.44 -2.18
CA ALA A 44 18.44 30.59 -1.68
C ALA A 44 19.40 31.67 -1.20
N SER A 45 19.28 32.90 -1.71
CA SER A 45 20.15 34.02 -1.35
C SER A 45 19.37 35.21 -0.82
N ARG A 46 19.92 35.89 0.18
CA ARG A 46 19.33 37.10 0.78
C ARG A 46 20.40 37.93 1.47
N ASP A 47 20.44 39.23 1.21
CA ASP A 47 21.32 40.19 1.89
C ASP A 47 22.81 39.75 1.90
N GLY A 48 23.27 39.14 0.80
CA GLY A 48 24.64 38.62 0.65
C GLY A 48 24.91 37.28 1.34
N SER A 49 23.95 36.70 2.04
CA SER A 49 24.01 35.33 2.56
C SER A 49 23.43 34.35 1.54
N THR A 50 24.03 33.17 1.40
CA THR A 50 23.54 32.10 0.53
C THR A 50 23.30 30.85 1.36
N THR A 51 22.20 30.14 1.09
CA THR A 51 21.81 28.86 1.70
C THR A 51 21.59 27.85 0.58
N VAL A 52 22.36 26.77 0.57
CA VAL A 52 22.24 25.67 -0.38
C VAL A 52 21.45 24.54 0.28
N CYS A 53 20.25 24.29 -0.24
CA CYS A 53 19.38 23.20 0.18
C CYS A 53 19.53 22.03 -0.80
N TRP A 54 19.83 20.85 -0.31
CA TRP A 54 19.69 19.60 -1.06
C TRP A 54 18.34 18.96 -0.74
N VAL A 55 17.50 18.78 -1.76
CA VAL A 55 16.15 18.23 -1.60
C VAL A 55 16.13 16.77 -2.02
N VAL A 56 15.87 15.92 -1.04
CA VAL A 56 15.75 14.48 -1.22
C VAL A 56 14.26 14.15 -1.20
N GLY A 57 13.69 14.00 -2.40
CA GLY A 57 12.36 13.41 -2.56
C GLY A 57 12.34 11.95 -2.13
N LYS A 58 11.16 11.34 -2.05
CA LYS A 58 11.03 9.89 -1.95
C LYS A 58 11.48 9.23 -3.25
N ARG A 59 12.78 9.20 -3.51
CA ARG A 59 13.36 8.25 -4.46
C ARG A 59 13.50 6.92 -3.74
N ARG A 60 12.35 6.26 -3.56
CA ARG A 60 12.27 4.90 -3.01
C ARG A 60 13.08 3.90 -3.85
N LEU A 61 13.31 4.22 -5.13
CA LEU A 61 13.94 3.31 -6.09
C LEU A 61 15.43 3.58 -6.38
N ARG A 62 16.00 4.72 -5.95
CA ARG A 62 17.42 5.06 -6.14
C ARG A 62 17.98 5.77 -4.93
N ARG A 63 19.04 5.21 -4.33
CA ARG A 63 19.77 5.83 -3.23
C ARG A 63 20.30 7.19 -3.70
N ALA A 64 19.94 8.26 -2.99
CA ALA A 64 20.39 9.59 -3.34
C ALA A 64 21.90 9.69 -3.03
N THR A 65 22.73 9.82 -4.07
CA THR A 65 24.18 10.03 -3.89
C THR A 65 24.40 11.40 -3.26
N PRO A 66 25.11 11.48 -2.11
CA PRO A 66 25.42 12.75 -1.50
C PRO A 66 26.27 13.60 -2.47
N PRO A 67 25.97 14.90 -2.64
CA PRO A 67 26.77 15.75 -3.50
C PRO A 67 28.12 16.11 -2.88
N ASP A 68 29.10 16.38 -3.74
CA ASP A 68 30.42 16.92 -3.36
C ASP A 68 30.41 18.42 -3.03
N ARG A 69 29.22 19.03 -3.03
CA ARG A 69 29.01 20.45 -2.74
C ARG A 69 28.67 20.63 -1.25
N ALA A 70 29.22 21.67 -0.63
CA ALA A 70 28.85 22.06 0.74
C ALA A 70 27.35 22.38 0.83
N LEU A 71 26.70 21.85 1.86
CA LEU A 71 25.26 21.97 2.08
C LEU A 71 25.00 22.73 3.38
N ASP A 72 24.04 23.65 3.36
CA ASP A 72 23.56 24.32 4.57
C ASP A 72 22.32 23.60 5.12
N VAL A 73 21.52 23.02 4.23
CA VAL A 73 20.25 22.36 4.56
C VAL A 73 20.09 21.08 3.74
N VAL A 74 19.63 20.02 4.38
CA VAL A 74 19.12 18.80 3.73
C VAL A 74 17.62 18.74 3.97
N VAL A 75 16.82 18.63 2.92
CA VAL A 75 15.37 18.53 3.02
C VAL A 75 14.96 17.10 2.67
N SER A 76 14.31 16.40 3.60
CA SER A 76 13.86 15.02 3.40
C SER A 76 12.58 14.78 4.20
N PRO A 77 11.38 14.87 3.58
CA PRO A 77 10.11 14.72 4.28
C PRO A 77 10.02 13.45 5.13
N ALA A 78 10.47 12.32 4.59
CA ALA A 78 10.63 11.05 5.29
C ALA A 78 12.12 10.86 5.67
N ALA A 79 12.61 11.61 6.64
CA ALA A 79 14.02 11.60 7.04
C ALA A 79 14.53 10.17 7.34
N GLY A 80 15.29 9.60 6.39
CA GLY A 80 15.96 8.32 6.55
C GLY A 80 17.35 8.46 7.16
N GLU A 81 17.91 7.35 7.66
CA GLU A 81 19.24 7.32 8.29
C GLU A 81 20.34 7.86 7.36
N THR A 82 20.28 7.56 6.06
CA THR A 82 21.22 8.09 5.07
C THR A 82 21.19 9.63 5.01
N THR A 83 19.99 10.24 4.96
CA THR A 83 19.86 11.71 4.90
C THR A 83 20.33 12.38 6.20
N ARG A 84 20.09 11.74 7.36
CA ARG A 84 20.63 12.18 8.66
C ARG A 84 22.16 12.12 8.68
N ALA A 85 22.74 11.02 8.18
CA ALA A 85 24.18 10.85 8.13
C ALA A 85 24.84 11.87 7.19
N VAL A 86 24.23 12.19 6.04
CA VAL A 86 24.72 13.24 5.14
C VAL A 86 24.63 14.61 5.80
N ALA A 87 23.48 14.94 6.41
CA ALA A 87 23.31 16.21 7.11
C ALA A 87 24.36 16.38 8.21
N GLN A 88 24.58 15.35 9.03
CA GLN A 88 25.59 15.36 10.09
C GLN A 88 27.02 15.49 9.54
N ARG A 89 27.36 14.77 8.46
CA ARG A 89 28.69 14.80 7.84
C ARG A 89 29.04 16.18 7.27
N GLN A 90 28.04 16.87 6.71
CA GLN A 90 28.19 18.20 6.11
C GLN A 90 27.94 19.33 7.11
N ASP A 91 27.66 19.03 8.39
CA ASP A 91 27.19 20.00 9.39
C ASP A 91 25.96 20.82 8.91
N ALA A 92 25.13 20.18 8.09
CA ALA A 92 23.94 20.76 7.48
C ALA A 92 22.70 20.53 8.36
N ARG A 93 21.75 21.46 8.32
CA ARG A 93 20.48 21.30 9.03
C ARG A 93 19.55 20.35 8.28
N LEU A 94 19.05 19.31 8.94
CA LEU A 94 18.00 18.46 8.39
C LEU A 94 16.61 19.09 8.58
N LEU A 95 15.82 19.15 7.50
CA LEU A 95 14.42 19.53 7.50
C LEU A 95 13.56 18.33 7.07
N ASP A 96 12.90 17.71 8.03
CA ASP A 96 11.89 16.68 7.80
C ASP A 96 10.49 17.29 7.56
N ALA A 97 9.46 16.44 7.41
CA ALA A 97 8.09 16.91 7.23
C ALA A 97 7.60 17.80 8.39
N THR A 98 8.02 17.51 9.62
CA THR A 98 7.66 18.33 10.79
C THR A 98 8.29 19.72 10.69
N ALA A 99 9.59 19.77 10.41
CA ALA A 99 10.34 21.02 10.30
C ALA A 99 9.89 21.85 9.09
N LEU A 100 9.58 21.22 7.95
CA LEU A 100 8.98 21.89 6.79
C LEU A 100 7.60 22.47 7.11
N ARG A 101 6.76 21.73 7.84
CA ARG A 101 5.44 22.22 8.28
C ARG A 101 5.60 23.44 9.17
N GLU A 102 6.51 23.39 10.15
CA GLU A 102 6.78 24.54 11.02
C GLU A 102 7.33 25.74 10.25
N LEU A 103 8.24 25.48 9.30
CA LEU A 103 8.80 26.52 8.42
C LEU A 103 7.71 27.19 7.60
N LEU A 104 6.79 26.41 7.03
CA LEU A 104 5.68 26.92 6.23
C LEU A 104 4.66 27.70 7.09
N TRP A 105 4.44 27.31 8.35
CA TRP A 105 3.44 27.95 9.21
C TRP A 105 3.92 29.20 9.92
N TYR A 106 5.19 29.20 10.33
CA TYR A 106 5.75 30.25 11.16
C TYR A 106 6.81 31.06 10.43
N GLY A 107 7.37 30.53 9.35
CA GLY A 107 8.35 31.22 8.51
C GLY A 107 7.73 31.98 7.33
N VAL A 108 6.54 31.60 6.86
CA VAL A 108 5.89 32.17 5.68
C VAL A 108 4.60 32.91 6.06
N ASP A 109 4.26 33.98 5.34
CA ASP A 109 2.99 34.69 5.50
C ASP A 109 1.80 33.74 5.25
N ARG A 110 0.79 33.79 6.12
CA ARG A 110 -0.26 32.76 6.16
C ARG A 110 -1.04 32.62 4.85
N PRO A 111 -1.53 33.69 4.21
CA PRO A 111 -2.09 33.64 2.86
C PRO A 111 -1.20 32.91 1.83
N ILE A 112 0.12 33.17 1.85
CA ILE A 112 1.06 32.52 0.93
C ILE A 112 1.20 31.04 1.28
N ALA A 113 1.33 30.69 2.56
CA ALA A 113 1.40 29.30 2.99
C ALA A 113 0.18 28.47 2.54
N VAL A 114 -1.02 29.05 2.64
CA VAL A 114 -2.27 28.43 2.14
C VAL A 114 -2.20 28.22 0.63
N ALA A 115 -1.76 29.22 -0.13
CA ALA A 115 -1.63 29.12 -1.58
C ALA A 115 -0.57 28.08 -2.00
N LEU A 116 0.52 27.94 -1.25
CA LEU A 116 1.55 26.91 -1.47
C LEU A 116 0.99 25.50 -1.23
N CYS A 117 0.24 25.30 -0.14
CA CYS A 117 -0.43 24.02 0.10
C CYS A 117 -1.45 23.70 -1.00
N GLU A 118 -2.27 24.66 -1.40
CA GLU A 118 -3.27 24.43 -2.45
C GLU A 118 -2.62 24.08 -3.79
N ARG A 119 -1.55 24.78 -4.16
CA ARG A 119 -0.85 24.55 -5.42
C ARG A 119 -0.09 23.23 -5.48
N TYR A 120 0.67 22.90 -4.43
CA TYR A 120 1.54 21.72 -4.46
C TYR A 120 0.89 20.48 -3.85
N LEU A 121 0.10 20.65 -2.78
CA LEU A 121 -0.51 19.55 -2.04
C LEU A 121 -1.99 19.36 -2.41
N GLY A 122 -2.48 20.09 -3.41
CA GLY A 122 -3.82 19.98 -3.98
C GLY A 122 -4.96 20.53 -3.11
N ALA A 123 -4.68 21.03 -1.91
CA ALA A 123 -5.70 21.61 -1.04
C ALA A 123 -5.14 22.60 -0.02
N THR A 124 -6.01 23.50 0.46
CA THR A 124 -5.68 24.34 1.60
C THR A 124 -5.39 23.49 2.84
N PRO A 125 -4.61 23.98 3.81
CA PRO A 125 -4.22 23.15 4.94
C PRO A 125 -5.38 22.60 5.78
N GLU A 126 -6.46 23.37 5.89
CA GLU A 126 -7.68 22.92 6.57
C GLU A 126 -8.47 21.89 5.74
N ALA A 127 -8.29 21.89 4.42
CA ALA A 127 -8.92 20.95 3.48
C ALA A 127 -8.04 19.72 3.17
N LEU A 128 -6.74 19.75 3.51
CA LEU A 128 -5.85 18.59 3.36
C LEU A 128 -6.43 17.40 4.10
N ARG A 129 -6.83 16.42 3.32
CA ARG A 129 -7.45 15.23 3.87
C ARG A 129 -6.35 14.32 4.41
N PRO A 130 -6.52 13.74 5.60
CA PRO A 130 -5.63 12.67 6.03
C PRO A 130 -5.61 11.57 4.96
N PRO A 131 -4.54 10.77 4.89
CA PRO A 131 -4.56 9.57 4.08
C PRO A 131 -5.83 8.76 4.37
N VAL A 132 -6.34 8.11 3.33
CA VAL A 132 -7.59 7.34 3.38
C VAL A 132 -7.57 6.35 4.54
N SER A 133 -6.42 5.74 4.80
CA SER A 133 -6.11 4.88 5.93
C SER A 133 -6.43 5.52 7.30
N VAL A 134 -5.96 6.74 7.55
CA VAL A 134 -6.22 7.50 8.78
C VAL A 134 -7.70 7.90 8.89
N ARG A 135 -8.35 8.26 7.77
CA ARG A 135 -9.78 8.57 7.74
C ARG A 135 -10.65 7.34 8.03
N ALA A 136 -10.31 6.19 7.45
CA ALA A 136 -10.99 4.92 7.71
C ALA A 136 -10.89 4.56 9.20
N ARG A 137 -9.70 4.70 9.79
CA ARG A 137 -9.47 4.44 11.22
C ARG A 137 -10.29 5.35 12.14
N ARG A 138 -10.33 6.65 11.87
CA ARG A 138 -11.13 7.61 12.66
C ARG A 138 -12.62 7.32 12.58
N ARG A 139 -13.10 6.81 11.44
CA ARG A 139 -14.51 6.41 11.28
C ARG A 139 -14.82 5.07 11.94
N LEU A 140 -13.93 4.09 11.83
CA LEU A 140 -14.06 2.80 12.52
C LEU A 140 -14.07 2.97 14.04
N ALA A 141 -13.22 3.86 14.57
CA ALA A 141 -13.20 4.18 16.01
C ALA A 141 -14.45 4.97 16.47
N ALA A 142 -15.21 5.57 15.55
CA ALA A 142 -16.43 6.32 15.85
C ALA A 142 -17.71 5.48 15.73
N VAL A 143 -17.60 4.25 15.21
CA VAL A 143 -18.69 3.28 15.20
C VAL A 143 -18.51 2.42 16.45
N ASP A 144 -19.39 2.60 17.44
CA ASP A 144 -19.42 1.73 18.62
C ASP A 144 -19.54 0.28 18.16
N PRO A 145 -18.63 -0.64 18.58
CA PRO A 145 -18.74 -2.03 18.21
C PRO A 145 -20.07 -2.59 18.72
N PRO A 146 -20.86 -3.31 17.89
CA PRO A 146 -22.07 -3.95 18.36
C PRO A 146 -21.72 -4.96 19.46
N ALA A 147 -22.27 -4.76 20.65
CA ALA A 147 -22.07 -5.62 21.81
C ALA A 147 -22.78 -6.98 21.62
N SER A 148 -22.12 -7.97 21.01
CA SER A 148 -22.47 -9.41 21.05
C SER A 148 -21.54 -10.18 20.11
N ARG A 149 -21.11 -11.44 20.31
CA ARG A 149 -21.48 -12.53 21.22
C ARG A 149 -20.35 -13.57 21.11
N THR A 150 -20.11 -14.29 22.20
CA THR A 150 -19.23 -15.46 22.32
C THR A 150 -19.41 -16.47 21.18
N PHE A 151 -18.35 -16.75 20.41
CA PHE A 151 -18.27 -17.92 19.54
C PHE A 151 -17.18 -18.87 20.05
N VAL A 152 -17.61 -20.09 20.37
CA VAL A 152 -16.74 -21.23 20.71
C VAL A 152 -16.32 -21.86 19.39
N VAL A 153 -15.02 -21.88 19.10
CA VAL A 153 -14.45 -22.48 17.87
C VAL A 153 -13.77 -23.81 18.23
N SER A 154 -14.17 -24.87 17.52
CA SER A 154 -13.55 -26.19 17.53
C SER A 154 -12.63 -26.35 16.32
N LEU A 155 -11.41 -26.84 16.58
CA LEU A 155 -10.33 -27.22 15.65
C LEU A 155 -10.73 -28.20 14.55
N VAL A 156 -10.13 -28.09 13.34
CA VAL A 156 -9.35 -29.13 12.62
C VAL A 156 -8.53 -28.50 11.46
N ALA A 157 -7.44 -29.20 11.11
CA ALA A 157 -6.15 -28.83 10.52
C ALA A 157 -5.99 -28.68 8.98
N ILE A 158 -5.06 -27.75 8.63
CA ILE A 158 -3.91 -27.78 7.69
C ILE A 158 -4.13 -27.85 6.15
N GLY A 159 -3.60 -26.82 5.47
CA GLY A 159 -3.12 -26.80 4.07
C GLY A 159 -2.56 -25.41 3.69
N LEU A 160 -1.28 -25.31 3.32
CA LEU A 160 -0.42 -24.11 3.38
C LEU A 160 -0.17 -23.49 1.98
N LEU A 161 -0.48 -22.19 1.75
CA LEU A 161 0.34 -21.28 0.93
C LEU A 161 -0.08 -19.79 1.05
N VAL A 162 0.96 -18.95 1.13
CA VAL A 162 1.08 -17.47 1.00
C VAL A 162 0.32 -16.56 1.98
N ALA A 163 0.72 -16.58 3.25
CA ALA A 163 0.86 -15.36 4.06
C ALA A 163 2.13 -15.38 4.94
N ALA A 164 3.01 -16.38 4.78
CA ALA A 164 4.27 -16.50 5.49
C ALA A 164 5.41 -16.66 4.47
N GLY A 165 5.96 -15.53 4.05
CA GLY A 165 7.14 -15.46 3.20
C GLY A 165 7.95 -14.24 3.59
N LEU A 166 8.37 -14.18 4.86
CA LEU A 166 9.60 -13.55 5.34
C LEU A 166 9.70 -13.69 6.88
N GLY A 167 9.98 -14.91 7.33
CA GLY A 167 10.70 -15.11 8.60
C GLY A 167 12.16 -15.36 8.24
N ILE A 168 13.03 -14.38 8.51
CA ILE A 168 14.48 -14.60 8.45
C ILE A 168 14.88 -15.26 9.77
N PRO A 169 15.33 -16.53 9.82
CA PRO A 169 16.16 -16.97 10.93
C PRO A 169 17.59 -16.47 10.67
N SER A 170 18.01 -15.46 11.42
CA SER A 170 19.41 -15.05 11.47
C SER A 170 20.25 -16.16 12.12
N GLY A 171 21.02 -16.92 11.31
CA GLY A 171 22.07 -17.79 11.83
C GLY A 171 22.57 -18.92 10.90
N TRP A 172 23.61 -18.63 10.10
CA TRP A 172 24.72 -19.53 9.70
C TRP A 172 24.45 -20.94 9.10
N LEU A 173 24.88 -21.12 7.82
CA LEU A 173 25.36 -22.35 7.12
C LEU A 173 24.33 -23.52 7.01
N THR A 174 24.09 -24.21 5.88
CA THR A 174 24.97 -24.76 4.83
C THR A 174 24.17 -25.10 3.56
N GLU A 175 24.88 -25.03 2.45
CA GLU A 175 24.69 -25.72 1.16
C GLU A 175 24.37 -27.21 1.34
N ASN A 176 23.14 -27.64 1.01
CA ASN A 176 22.72 -28.91 0.39
C ASN A 176 21.24 -29.24 0.69
N ASP A 177 20.58 -29.83 -0.31
CA ASP A 177 19.23 -30.41 -0.33
C ASP A 177 18.03 -29.48 -0.59
N ILE A 178 17.78 -29.18 -1.87
CA ILE A 178 16.41 -29.21 -2.42
C ILE A 178 16.46 -29.84 -3.83
N GLU A 179 16.30 -31.16 -3.89
CA GLU A 179 15.89 -31.90 -5.09
C GLU A 179 14.35 -31.84 -5.23
N GLY A 180 13.88 -31.33 -6.36
CA GLY A 180 12.77 -31.90 -7.14
C GLY A 180 11.34 -31.79 -6.61
N ILE A 181 10.56 -30.86 -7.19
CA ILE A 181 9.13 -31.06 -7.43
C ILE A 181 8.83 -30.65 -8.88
N GLY A 182 8.59 -31.66 -9.72
CA GLY A 182 8.22 -31.51 -11.12
C GLY A 182 6.73 -31.27 -11.31
N VAL A 183 6.40 -30.41 -12.27
CA VAL A 183 5.04 -30.13 -12.73
C VAL A 183 4.57 -31.32 -13.58
N GLY A 184 3.55 -32.03 -13.09
CA GLY A 184 2.87 -33.12 -13.79
C GLY A 184 1.71 -32.60 -14.62
N ASP A 185 1.78 -32.86 -15.92
CA ASP A 185 0.79 -32.59 -16.97
C ASP A 185 -0.40 -33.56 -16.85
N GLU A 186 -1.63 -33.08 -16.63
CA GLU A 186 -2.84 -33.92 -16.59
C GLU A 186 -3.77 -33.62 -17.78
N ARG A 187 -3.61 -34.41 -18.84
CA ARG A 187 -4.68 -34.77 -19.79
C ARG A 187 -5.24 -36.13 -19.39
N GLY A 188 -6.56 -36.25 -19.24
CA GLY A 188 -7.18 -37.59 -19.15
C GLY A 188 -8.65 -37.62 -18.78
N PHE A 189 -9.53 -37.48 -19.78
CA PHE A 189 -10.94 -37.90 -19.71
C PHE A 189 -11.06 -39.39 -19.36
N GLY A 190 -11.93 -39.73 -18.41
CA GLY A 190 -12.30 -41.11 -18.08
C GLY A 190 -13.64 -41.19 -17.37
N THR A 191 -14.68 -41.53 -18.12
CA THR A 191 -16.05 -41.82 -17.69
C THR A 191 -16.11 -43.00 -16.72
N SER A 192 -16.87 -42.89 -15.62
CA SER A 192 -17.46 -44.05 -14.95
C SER A 192 -18.88 -43.77 -14.44
N THR A 193 -19.74 -44.69 -14.84
CA THR A 193 -21.17 -44.82 -14.65
C THR A 193 -21.55 -45.38 -13.28
N GLY A 194 -22.67 -44.91 -12.72
CA GLY A 194 -23.64 -45.75 -12.00
C GLY A 194 -23.62 -45.70 -10.46
N GLY A 195 -24.77 -45.37 -9.88
CA GLY A 195 -25.01 -45.52 -8.44
C GLY A 195 -26.22 -44.73 -7.94
N ASP A 196 -27.41 -45.18 -8.34
CA ASP A 196 -28.73 -44.73 -7.91
C ASP A 196 -29.02 -45.20 -6.47
N GLU A 197 -29.18 -44.29 -5.51
CA GLU A 197 -29.92 -44.56 -4.26
C GLU A 197 -30.64 -43.30 -3.75
N THR A 198 -31.99 -43.39 -3.76
CA THR A 198 -32.94 -42.49 -3.10
C THR A 198 -33.09 -42.86 -1.62
N PRO A 199 -33.27 -41.89 -0.71
CA PRO A 199 -34.25 -42.10 0.36
C PRO A 199 -35.18 -40.91 0.60
N THR A 200 -36.47 -41.18 0.36
CA THR A 200 -37.63 -41.01 1.25
C THR A 200 -37.68 -39.82 2.22
N ALA A 201 -38.60 -38.91 1.92
CA ALA A 201 -39.13 -37.90 2.83
C ALA A 201 -39.87 -38.53 4.03
N THR A 202 -39.75 -37.92 5.21
CA THR A 202 -40.72 -38.09 6.30
C THR A 202 -41.21 -36.72 6.75
N ASP A 203 -42.50 -36.53 6.52
CA ASP A 203 -43.35 -35.42 6.92
C ASP A 203 -43.87 -35.73 8.34
N THR A 204 -43.81 -34.76 9.26
CA THR A 204 -44.53 -34.81 10.55
C THR A 204 -44.85 -33.38 10.98
N ALA A 205 -46.14 -33.08 11.02
CA ALA A 205 -46.71 -31.80 11.43
C ALA A 205 -47.12 -31.79 12.92
N ASP A 206 -46.80 -30.66 13.59
CA ASP A 206 -47.59 -29.80 14.53
C ASP A 206 -48.30 -30.40 15.78
N PRO A 207 -48.77 -29.65 16.82
CA PRO A 207 -48.63 -28.20 17.18
C PRO A 207 -48.31 -27.91 18.68
N SER A 208 -47.95 -26.65 19.04
CA SER A 208 -48.59 -25.86 20.15
C SER A 208 -47.92 -24.51 20.47
N ASP A 209 -48.78 -23.48 20.47
CA ASP A 209 -48.91 -22.34 21.39
C ASP A 209 -47.87 -21.22 21.56
N SER A 210 -48.17 -20.13 20.83
CA SER A 210 -48.32 -18.73 21.30
C SER A 210 -48.09 -18.40 22.78
N VAL A 211 -47.15 -17.46 23.03
CA VAL A 211 -47.37 -16.33 23.96
C VAL A 211 -46.82 -15.05 23.33
N ALA A 212 -47.72 -14.07 23.23
CA ALA A 212 -47.51 -12.73 22.67
C ALA A 212 -46.68 -11.82 23.58
N GLY A 213 -45.85 -10.99 22.95
CA GLY A 213 -45.08 -9.92 23.60
C GLY A 213 -44.51 -8.94 22.58
N THR A 214 -45.37 -8.22 21.88
CA THR A 214 -44.96 -7.13 20.97
C THR A 214 -44.47 -5.94 21.79
N ILE A 215 -43.15 -5.82 21.97
CA ILE A 215 -42.52 -4.57 22.41
C ILE A 215 -42.18 -3.78 21.14
N VAL A 216 -42.98 -2.75 20.86
CA VAL A 216 -42.65 -1.72 19.87
C VAL A 216 -41.62 -0.81 20.52
N ASP A 217 -40.33 -1.09 20.28
CA ASP A 217 -39.22 -0.21 20.67
C ASP A 217 -39.01 0.81 19.54
N SER A 218 -39.72 1.93 19.62
CA SER A 218 -39.57 3.09 18.72
C SER A 218 -38.30 3.88 19.03
N ARG A 219 -37.14 3.21 19.03
CA ARG A 219 -35.84 3.89 18.99
C ARG A 219 -35.58 4.31 17.55
N THR A 220 -35.85 5.58 17.31
CA THR A 220 -35.46 6.33 16.11
C THR A 220 -34.02 5.99 15.73
N ALA A 221 -33.87 5.18 14.69
CA ALA A 221 -32.57 4.96 14.05
C ALA A 221 -32.01 6.33 13.63
N PRO A 222 -30.69 6.58 13.81
CA PRO A 222 -30.08 7.78 13.26
C PRO A 222 -30.39 7.80 11.76
N ASN A 223 -30.96 8.91 11.29
CA ASN A 223 -31.38 9.11 9.90
C ASN A 223 -30.33 8.54 8.96
N ALA A 224 -30.65 7.41 8.30
CA ALA A 224 -29.85 6.86 7.24
C ALA A 224 -29.77 7.94 6.16
N THR A 225 -28.65 8.67 6.14
CA THR A 225 -28.41 9.65 5.10
C THR A 225 -28.31 8.84 3.83
N THR A 226 -29.32 8.94 2.96
CA THR A 226 -29.32 8.24 1.67
C THR A 226 -28.05 8.66 0.93
N VAL A 227 -27.11 7.73 0.82
CA VAL A 227 -25.85 7.99 0.13
C VAL A 227 -26.19 8.15 -1.35
N ASN A 228 -25.80 9.29 -1.94
CA ASN A 228 -25.95 9.47 -3.38
C ASN A 228 -24.93 8.57 -4.11
N LEU A 229 -25.43 7.49 -4.71
CA LEU A 229 -24.65 6.53 -5.49
C LEU A 229 -25.00 6.58 -6.98
N SER A 230 -25.42 7.75 -7.48
CA SER A 230 -25.63 7.94 -8.93
C SER A 230 -24.41 7.47 -9.73
N GLY A 231 -24.65 6.81 -10.87
CA GLY A 231 -23.61 6.28 -11.76
C GLY A 231 -22.93 4.98 -11.31
N VAL A 232 -23.20 4.47 -10.10
CA VAL A 232 -22.51 3.25 -9.61
C VAL A 232 -22.78 2.03 -10.50
N SER A 233 -23.99 1.91 -11.05
CA SER A 233 -24.38 0.81 -11.93
C SER A 233 -23.75 0.87 -13.33
N ASP A 234 -23.08 1.97 -13.66
CA ASP A 234 -22.31 2.10 -14.89
C ASP A 234 -20.86 1.58 -14.69
N VAL A 235 -20.43 1.38 -13.44
CA VAL A 235 -19.09 0.88 -13.11
C VAL A 235 -19.04 -0.65 -13.26
N PRO A 236 -18.08 -1.21 -14.01
CA PRO A 236 -17.97 -2.66 -14.20
C PRO A 236 -17.92 -3.45 -12.88
N GLY A 237 -18.89 -4.36 -12.70
CA GLY A 237 -18.95 -5.26 -11.54
C GLY A 237 -19.45 -4.64 -10.23
N LEU A 238 -19.92 -3.39 -10.26
CA LEU A 238 -20.54 -2.73 -9.11
C LEU A 238 -22.04 -2.47 -9.32
N SER A 239 -22.76 -2.55 -8.20
CA SER A 239 -24.16 -2.14 -8.08
C SER A 239 -24.33 -1.20 -6.88
N ALA A 240 -25.54 -0.68 -6.68
CA ALA A 240 -25.83 0.13 -5.49
C ALA A 240 -25.69 -0.66 -4.17
N ASP A 241 -25.82 -1.99 -4.24
CA ASP A 241 -25.79 -2.87 -3.07
C ASP A 241 -24.38 -3.40 -2.76
N GLY A 242 -23.41 -3.30 -3.67
CA GLY A 242 -22.07 -3.87 -3.50
C GLY A 242 -21.42 -4.32 -4.81
N ILE A 243 -20.53 -5.30 -4.72
CA ILE A 243 -19.92 -5.99 -5.87
C ILE A 243 -20.90 -7.07 -6.34
N ASP A 244 -21.41 -6.94 -7.57
CA ASP A 244 -22.36 -7.90 -8.15
C ASP A 244 -21.67 -8.95 -9.04
N ASP A 245 -20.58 -8.56 -9.71
CA ASP A 245 -19.73 -9.42 -10.53
C ASP A 245 -18.25 -9.09 -10.29
N LEU A 246 -17.64 -9.84 -9.36
CA LEU A 246 -16.25 -9.64 -8.96
C LEU A 246 -15.25 -9.84 -10.10
N SER A 247 -15.47 -10.83 -10.96
CA SER A 247 -14.56 -11.10 -12.08
C SER A 247 -14.64 -10.02 -13.15
N THR A 248 -15.82 -9.42 -13.35
CA THR A 248 -15.93 -8.23 -14.22
C THR A 248 -15.19 -7.03 -13.63
N LEU A 249 -15.28 -6.79 -12.32
CA LEU A 249 -14.53 -5.72 -11.66
C LEU A 249 -13.01 -5.94 -11.74
N ALA A 250 -12.53 -7.16 -11.46
CA ALA A 250 -11.11 -7.48 -11.50
C ALA A 250 -10.52 -7.32 -12.90
N ARG A 251 -11.21 -7.80 -13.93
CA ARG A 251 -10.80 -7.60 -15.32
C ARG A 251 -10.78 -6.12 -15.72
N ALA A 252 -11.70 -5.31 -15.21
CA ALA A 252 -11.70 -3.87 -15.46
C ALA A 252 -10.48 -3.20 -14.81
N HIS A 253 -10.12 -3.59 -13.58
CA HIS A 253 -8.90 -3.13 -12.92
C HIS A 253 -7.63 -3.52 -13.68
N GLU A 254 -7.52 -4.79 -14.09
CA GLU A 254 -6.38 -5.28 -14.88
C GLU A 254 -6.22 -4.45 -16.17
N GLN A 255 -7.31 -4.28 -16.94
CA GLN A 255 -7.32 -3.49 -18.18
C GLN A 255 -6.92 -2.02 -17.95
N ALA A 256 -7.25 -1.46 -16.79
CA ALA A 256 -6.93 -0.08 -16.46
C ALA A 256 -5.43 0.15 -16.23
N VAL A 257 -4.63 -0.90 -15.97
CA VAL A 257 -3.17 -0.81 -15.77
C VAL A 257 -2.36 -1.58 -16.81
N GLU A 258 -3.01 -2.42 -17.62
CA GLU A 258 -2.36 -3.21 -18.67
C GLU A 258 -1.59 -2.31 -19.66
N ASN A 259 -0.30 -2.62 -19.87
CA ASN A 259 0.59 -1.88 -20.77
C ASN A 259 0.74 -0.37 -20.46
N ARG A 260 0.44 0.06 -19.23
CA ARG A 260 0.64 1.43 -18.77
C ARG A 260 1.88 1.54 -17.89
N SER A 261 2.29 2.77 -17.63
CA SER A 261 3.24 3.05 -16.57
C SER A 261 2.52 3.53 -15.33
N TYR A 262 2.98 3.13 -14.14
CA TYR A 262 2.39 3.53 -12.87
C TYR A 262 3.34 3.29 -11.70
N THR A 263 3.06 3.93 -10.58
CA THR A 263 3.65 3.61 -9.29
C THR A 263 2.61 2.94 -8.40
N LEU A 264 3.03 1.90 -7.68
CA LEU A 264 2.23 1.14 -6.74
C LEU A 264 2.97 1.10 -5.39
N TRP A 265 2.30 1.58 -4.36
CA TRP A 265 2.77 1.54 -2.98
C TRP A 265 2.01 0.42 -2.24
N LEU A 266 2.74 -0.48 -1.58
CA LEU A 266 2.17 -1.52 -0.73
C LEU A 266 2.71 -1.37 0.68
N ASP A 267 1.83 -1.38 1.67
CA ASP A 267 2.22 -1.34 3.08
C ASP A 267 1.62 -2.54 3.83
N VAL A 268 2.46 -3.33 4.51
CA VAL A 268 2.03 -4.42 5.39
C VAL A 268 2.40 -4.07 6.82
N TYR A 269 1.45 -4.24 7.75
CA TYR A 269 1.66 -4.04 9.18
C TYR A 269 1.27 -5.31 9.92
N GLU A 270 2.22 -5.87 10.66
CA GLU A 270 2.02 -7.08 11.45
C GLU A 270 2.95 -7.04 12.68
N PRO A 271 2.74 -7.90 13.69
CA PRO A 271 3.74 -8.07 14.74
C PRO A 271 4.96 -8.79 14.19
N GLN A 272 6.15 -8.42 14.66
CA GLN A 272 7.38 -9.13 14.33
C GLN A 272 7.26 -10.61 14.74
N GLU A 273 7.60 -11.51 13.82
CA GLU A 273 7.52 -12.98 14.02
C GLU A 273 6.13 -13.50 14.40
N GLY A 274 5.07 -12.69 14.19
CA GLY A 274 3.70 -13.03 14.60
C GLY A 274 3.49 -13.02 16.12
N ASP A 275 4.41 -12.47 16.90
CA ASP A 275 4.24 -12.28 18.35
C ASP A 275 3.37 -11.04 18.62
N PRO A 276 2.10 -11.18 19.05
CA PRO A 276 1.23 -10.03 19.28
C PRO A 276 1.73 -9.06 20.36
N ASP A 277 2.61 -9.51 21.26
CA ASP A 277 3.24 -8.67 22.28
C ASP A 277 4.58 -8.08 21.82
N GLY A 278 5.06 -8.51 20.64
CA GLY A 278 6.29 -8.06 20.00
C GLY A 278 6.18 -6.66 19.38
N PRO A 279 7.31 -6.08 18.95
CA PRO A 279 7.29 -4.82 18.22
C PRO A 279 6.55 -4.98 16.89
N ARG A 280 5.93 -3.90 16.42
CA ARG A 280 5.30 -3.90 15.10
C ARG A 280 6.37 -3.89 14.03
N LEU A 281 6.19 -4.79 13.06
CA LEU A 281 6.87 -4.80 11.78
C LEU A 281 5.97 -4.10 10.76
N GLN A 282 6.53 -3.06 10.13
CA GLN A 282 5.96 -2.46 8.94
C GLN A 282 6.85 -2.83 7.76
N ARG A 283 6.26 -3.21 6.63
CA ARG A 283 6.94 -3.46 5.37
C ARG A 283 6.38 -2.51 4.33
N ASP A 284 7.23 -1.61 3.83
CA ASP A 284 6.93 -0.70 2.75
C ASP A 284 7.50 -1.28 1.45
N ILE A 285 6.66 -1.47 0.44
CA ILE A 285 7.06 -1.96 -0.88
C ILE A 285 6.66 -0.93 -1.92
N ASP A 286 7.63 -0.52 -2.70
CA ASP A 286 7.49 0.50 -3.74
C ASP A 286 7.75 -0.10 -5.09
N VAL A 287 6.78 -0.02 -5.97
CA VAL A 287 6.89 -0.57 -7.32
C VAL A 287 6.66 0.55 -8.32
N ALA A 288 7.65 0.80 -9.17
CA ALA A 288 7.42 1.54 -10.41
C ALA A 288 7.32 0.53 -11.56
N VAL A 289 6.31 0.71 -12.40
CA VAL A 289 6.03 -0.09 -13.57
C VAL A 289 6.09 0.81 -14.80
N ASP A 290 6.72 0.32 -15.86
CA ASP A 290 6.82 0.96 -17.17
C ASP A 290 6.64 -0.11 -18.26
N GLY A 291 5.39 -0.34 -18.64
CA GLY A 291 5.00 -1.41 -19.55
C GLY A 291 5.28 -2.79 -18.93
N GLY A 292 6.01 -3.65 -19.65
CA GLY A 292 6.38 -5.00 -19.19
C GLY A 292 7.59 -5.05 -18.23
N ARG A 293 8.00 -3.91 -17.67
CA ARG A 293 9.18 -3.79 -16.80
C ARG A 293 8.79 -3.17 -15.48
N TYR A 294 9.48 -3.55 -14.41
CA TYR A 294 9.28 -2.89 -13.12
C TYR A 294 10.53 -2.85 -12.25
N LEU A 295 10.54 -1.91 -11.32
CA LEU A 295 11.51 -1.80 -10.24
C LEU A 295 10.76 -1.78 -8.92
N LEU A 296 11.02 -2.78 -8.09
CA LEU A 296 10.46 -2.95 -6.76
C LEU A 296 11.54 -2.67 -5.72
N VAL A 297 11.24 -1.87 -4.70
CA VAL A 297 12.12 -1.69 -3.52
C VAL A 297 11.33 -1.98 -2.26
N THR A 298 11.96 -2.74 -1.37
CA THR A 298 11.35 -3.14 -0.10
C THR A 298 12.16 -2.64 1.07
N GLU A 299 11.46 -2.03 2.01
CA GLU A 299 12.00 -1.58 3.29
C GLU A 299 11.16 -2.17 4.43
N THR A 300 11.80 -2.44 5.56
CA THR A 300 11.13 -2.86 6.79
C THR A 300 11.42 -1.86 7.90
N GLU A 301 10.43 -1.65 8.76
CA GLU A 301 10.53 -0.78 9.92
C GLU A 301 10.07 -1.55 11.16
N VAL A 302 10.93 -1.58 12.18
CA VAL A 302 10.65 -2.18 13.49
C VAL A 302 11.00 -1.18 14.57
N GLY A 303 9.98 -0.66 15.26
CA GLY A 303 10.17 0.48 16.16
C GLY A 303 10.64 1.70 15.36
N ASP A 304 11.73 2.33 15.78
CA ASP A 304 12.33 3.47 15.05
C ASP A 304 13.41 3.04 14.04
N ASN A 305 13.63 1.73 13.86
CA ASN A 305 14.68 1.20 13.00
C ASN A 305 14.12 0.82 11.62
N ARG A 306 14.52 1.57 10.60
CA ARG A 306 14.17 1.31 9.19
C ARG A 306 15.35 0.67 8.47
N THR A 307 15.14 -0.50 7.88
CA THR A 307 16.16 -1.26 7.14
C THR A 307 15.68 -1.49 5.70
N ARG A 308 16.55 -1.24 4.73
CA ARG A 308 16.28 -1.61 3.33
C ARG A 308 16.49 -3.11 3.18
N VAL A 309 15.48 -3.83 2.71
CA VAL A 309 15.55 -5.28 2.46
C VAL A 309 16.28 -5.53 1.15
N GLY A 310 15.96 -4.74 0.11
CA GLY A 310 16.63 -4.80 -1.18
C GLY A 310 15.74 -4.31 -2.31
N SER A 311 16.19 -4.53 -3.54
CA SER A 311 15.52 -4.09 -4.76
C SER A 311 15.48 -5.19 -5.80
N VAL A 312 14.38 -5.28 -6.54
CA VAL A 312 14.18 -6.19 -7.67
C VAL A 312 13.89 -5.38 -8.91
N TYR A 313 14.63 -5.62 -9.98
CA TYR A 313 14.31 -5.14 -11.32
C TYR A 313 13.88 -6.30 -12.19
N HIS A 314 12.79 -6.14 -12.92
CA HIS A 314 12.27 -7.14 -13.85
C HIS A 314 12.14 -6.53 -15.24
N GLU A 315 12.63 -7.26 -16.25
CA GLU A 315 12.49 -6.91 -17.66
C GLU A 315 12.35 -8.19 -18.50
N GLY A 316 11.18 -8.36 -19.13
CA GLY A 316 10.93 -9.52 -19.99
C GLY A 316 10.78 -10.81 -19.19
N ALA A 317 11.76 -11.70 -19.28
CA ALA A 317 11.82 -12.96 -18.52
C ALA A 317 12.91 -12.94 -17.43
N ASP A 318 13.66 -11.84 -17.36
CA ASP A 318 14.84 -11.72 -16.51
C ASP A 318 14.53 -10.95 -15.24
N TRP A 319 15.07 -11.45 -14.13
CA TRP A 319 14.95 -10.88 -12.81
C TRP A 319 16.33 -10.51 -12.30
N PHE A 320 16.44 -9.33 -11.71
CA PHE A 320 17.69 -8.83 -11.16
C PHE A 320 17.46 -8.35 -9.73
N VAL A 321 18.42 -8.61 -8.85
CA VAL A 321 18.43 -8.12 -7.47
C VAL A 321 19.68 -7.27 -7.25
N GLU A 322 19.51 -6.16 -6.54
CA GLU A 322 20.62 -5.30 -6.11
C GLU A 322 21.55 -6.07 -5.16
N GLY A 323 22.86 -6.01 -5.40
CA GLY A 323 23.87 -6.70 -4.59
C GLY A 323 23.98 -6.11 -3.17
N ASP A 324 24.47 -6.93 -2.24
CA ASP A 324 24.62 -6.57 -0.82
C ASP A 324 25.70 -5.50 -0.56
N ASP A 325 26.60 -5.26 -1.53
CA ASP A 325 27.67 -4.28 -1.38
C ASP A 325 27.16 -2.86 -1.63
N GLU A 326 26.92 -2.12 -0.54
CA GLU A 326 26.46 -0.74 -0.59
C GLU A 326 27.39 0.21 -1.37
N ALA A 327 28.66 -0.15 -1.57
CA ALA A 327 29.64 0.70 -2.25
C ALA A 327 29.52 0.65 -3.78
N ASP A 328 29.10 -0.50 -4.33
CA ASP A 328 28.96 -0.74 -5.75
C ASP A 328 27.54 -1.22 -6.04
N ALA A 329 26.70 -0.32 -6.60
CA ALA A 329 25.33 -0.60 -7.03
C ALA A 329 25.30 -1.63 -8.18
N SER A 330 25.67 -2.86 -7.86
CA SER A 330 25.74 -4.01 -8.74
C SER A 330 24.39 -4.71 -8.73
N TRP A 331 24.04 -5.30 -9.88
CA TRP A 331 22.82 -6.06 -10.06
C TRP A 331 23.21 -7.46 -10.49
N ARG A 332 22.70 -8.48 -9.79
CA ARG A 332 22.86 -9.88 -10.19
C ARG A 332 21.55 -10.41 -10.74
N GLN A 333 21.63 -11.23 -11.79
CA GLN A 333 20.46 -11.95 -12.28
C GLN A 333 20.07 -13.05 -11.27
N VAL A 334 18.78 -13.24 -11.08
CA VAL A 334 18.18 -14.19 -10.13
C VAL A 334 17.04 -14.95 -10.79
N THR A 335 16.51 -15.97 -10.11
CA THR A 335 15.23 -16.59 -10.49
C THR A 335 14.05 -15.80 -9.93
N GLU A 336 12.86 -16.00 -10.49
CA GLU A 336 11.62 -15.43 -9.95
C GLU A 336 11.40 -15.81 -8.47
N SER A 337 11.68 -17.05 -8.10
CA SER A 337 11.55 -17.52 -6.71
C SER A 337 12.45 -16.74 -5.75
N GLU A 338 13.69 -16.46 -6.15
CA GLU A 338 14.59 -15.62 -5.36
C GLU A 338 14.09 -14.16 -5.27
N ALA A 339 13.58 -13.60 -6.37
CA ALA A 339 13.07 -12.24 -6.41
C ALA A 339 11.77 -12.04 -5.60
N SER A 340 10.90 -13.05 -5.56
CA SER A 340 9.61 -13.01 -4.85
C SER A 340 9.74 -12.77 -3.33
N VAL A 341 10.92 -13.02 -2.76
CA VAL A 341 11.20 -12.77 -1.34
C VAL A 341 11.12 -11.27 -1.02
N PHE A 342 11.41 -10.40 -1.98
CA PHE A 342 11.39 -8.95 -1.75
C PHE A 342 9.97 -8.39 -1.77
N GLY A 343 9.06 -8.95 -2.57
CA GLY A 343 7.68 -8.48 -2.64
C GLY A 343 6.89 -9.16 -3.76
N PRO A 344 5.59 -8.86 -3.87
CA PRO A 344 4.74 -9.48 -4.89
C PRO A 344 5.09 -8.96 -6.29
N ASN A 345 4.88 -9.82 -7.29
CA ASN A 345 4.93 -9.40 -8.69
C ASN A 345 3.73 -8.47 -8.97
N PRO A 346 3.96 -7.21 -9.39
CA PRO A 346 2.88 -6.25 -9.63
C PRO A 346 1.92 -6.68 -10.73
N PHE A 347 2.37 -7.47 -11.71
CA PHE A 347 1.52 -7.96 -12.80
C PHE A 347 0.54 -9.02 -12.29
N VAL A 348 1.01 -9.96 -11.48
CA VAL A 348 0.16 -10.95 -10.81
C VAL A 348 -0.82 -10.26 -9.85
N LEU A 349 -0.36 -9.22 -9.16
CA LEU A 349 -1.19 -8.45 -8.24
C LEU A 349 -2.28 -7.65 -8.96
N ALA A 350 -1.99 -7.08 -10.14
CA ALA A 350 -2.99 -6.43 -10.99
C ALA A 350 -4.03 -7.42 -11.55
N GLU A 351 -3.59 -8.61 -11.95
CA GLU A 351 -4.47 -9.67 -12.49
C GLU A 351 -5.39 -10.26 -11.40
N THR A 352 -4.83 -10.60 -10.23
CA THR A 352 -5.52 -11.44 -9.23
C THR A 352 -5.85 -10.74 -7.93
N GLY A 353 -5.26 -9.57 -7.64
CA GLY A 353 -5.36 -8.92 -6.33
C GLY A 353 -6.79 -8.46 -6.00
N VAL A 354 -7.52 -7.93 -6.99
CA VAL A 354 -8.91 -7.50 -6.79
C VAL A 354 -9.80 -8.69 -6.44
N GLU A 355 -9.69 -9.81 -7.19
CA GLU A 355 -10.44 -11.03 -6.86
C GLU A 355 -10.04 -11.56 -5.48
N GLN A 356 -8.74 -11.63 -5.19
CA GLN A 356 -8.23 -12.17 -3.94
C GLN A 356 -8.73 -11.39 -2.70
N PHE A 357 -8.72 -10.06 -2.74
CA PHE A 357 -9.05 -9.24 -1.57
C PHE A 357 -10.53 -8.83 -1.49
N LEU A 358 -11.25 -8.77 -2.61
CA LEU A 358 -12.66 -8.37 -2.63
C LEU A 358 -13.65 -9.54 -2.73
N SER A 359 -13.18 -10.79 -2.75
CA SER A 359 -14.03 -12.00 -2.71
C SER A 359 -14.67 -12.24 -1.33
N THR A 360 -15.19 -11.20 -0.68
CA THR A 360 -15.82 -11.30 0.64
C THR A 360 -17.30 -11.65 0.53
N PRO A 361 -17.88 -12.40 1.50
CA PRO A 361 -19.29 -12.80 1.45
C PRO A 361 -20.26 -11.62 1.53
N GLU A 362 -19.84 -10.52 2.16
CA GLU A 362 -20.62 -9.30 2.26
C GLU A 362 -19.83 -8.15 1.62
N THR A 363 -20.46 -7.40 0.71
CA THR A 363 -19.91 -6.16 0.14
C THR A 363 -20.98 -5.09 0.10
N ALA A 364 -20.58 -3.82 0.13
CA ALA A 364 -21.48 -2.68 0.02
C ALA A 364 -20.77 -1.45 -0.57
N VAL A 365 -21.45 -0.73 -1.45
CA VAL A 365 -21.01 0.60 -1.88
C VAL A 365 -21.57 1.63 -0.91
N VAL A 366 -20.69 2.29 -0.15
CA VAL A 366 -21.08 3.13 1.00
C VAL A 366 -20.78 4.61 0.79
N GLY A 367 -20.27 4.98 -0.38
CA GLY A 367 -19.93 6.36 -0.68
C GLY A 367 -19.58 6.58 -2.14
N ARG A 368 -19.85 7.80 -2.60
CA ARG A 368 -19.32 8.38 -3.83
C ARG A 368 -18.44 9.58 -3.45
N LEU A 369 -17.29 9.70 -4.07
CA LEU A 369 -16.33 10.78 -3.88
C LEU A 369 -15.95 11.32 -5.25
N ASP A 370 -16.16 12.60 -5.48
CA ASP A 370 -15.59 13.28 -6.64
C ASP A 370 -14.29 13.97 -6.19
N ILE A 371 -13.17 13.57 -6.78
CA ILE A 371 -11.81 14.04 -6.46
C ILE A 371 -11.18 14.48 -7.78
N ASP A 372 -10.81 15.76 -7.88
CA ASP A 372 -10.15 16.33 -9.08
C ASP A 372 -10.87 16.09 -10.42
N GLY A 373 -12.20 15.98 -10.36
CA GLY A 373 -13.05 15.72 -11.53
C GLY A 373 -13.28 14.23 -11.81
N GLU A 374 -12.63 13.35 -11.07
CA GLU A 374 -12.77 11.90 -11.16
C GLU A 374 -13.72 11.37 -10.09
N THR A 375 -14.66 10.54 -10.50
CA THR A 375 -15.60 9.90 -9.59
C THR A 375 -15.04 8.57 -9.09
N HIS A 376 -15.02 8.42 -7.76
CA HIS A 376 -14.63 7.21 -7.06
C HIS A 376 -15.77 6.71 -6.17
N TYR A 377 -15.98 5.41 -6.15
CA TYR A 377 -16.92 4.71 -5.30
C TYR A 377 -16.17 4.00 -4.18
N ARG A 378 -16.62 4.23 -2.95
CA ARG A 378 -16.06 3.56 -1.77
C ARG A 378 -16.81 2.26 -1.55
N VAL A 379 -16.12 1.15 -1.76
CA VAL A 379 -16.61 -0.21 -1.53
C VAL A 379 -16.08 -0.70 -0.19
N VAL A 380 -16.92 -1.38 0.60
CA VAL A 380 -16.54 -2.03 1.85
C VAL A 380 -16.93 -3.49 1.76
N GLY A 381 -16.01 -4.39 2.12
CA GLY A 381 -16.27 -5.83 2.23
C GLY A 381 -16.05 -6.33 3.66
N GLN A 382 -16.81 -7.35 4.05
CA GLN A 382 -16.71 -8.01 5.36
C GLN A 382 -16.78 -9.53 5.23
N GLY A 383 -16.08 -10.20 6.15
CA GLY A 383 -15.95 -11.66 6.17
C GLY A 383 -14.73 -12.13 5.36
N PRO A 384 -14.16 -13.29 5.72
CA PRO A 384 -12.95 -13.77 5.07
C PRO A 384 -13.19 -13.99 3.58
N PRO A 385 -12.23 -13.63 2.70
CA PRO A 385 -12.37 -13.85 1.27
C PRO A 385 -12.50 -15.34 0.93
N ASN A 386 -13.24 -15.66 -0.13
CA ASN A 386 -13.32 -17.03 -0.62
C ASN A 386 -11.99 -17.40 -1.26
N GLY A 387 -11.28 -18.36 -0.67
CA GLY A 387 -9.99 -18.81 -1.16
C GLY A 387 -9.29 -19.69 -0.15
N THR A 388 -8.23 -20.36 -0.61
CA THR A 388 -7.36 -21.14 0.26
C THR A 388 -6.29 -20.21 0.81
N PHE A 389 -6.45 -19.79 2.06
CA PHE A 389 -5.42 -19.05 2.79
C PHE A 389 -4.69 -19.98 3.74
N SER A 390 -3.37 -19.80 3.88
CA SER A 390 -2.55 -20.62 4.78
C SER A 390 -2.93 -20.49 6.26
N ALA A 391 -3.59 -19.39 6.63
CA ALA A 391 -4.05 -19.11 7.97
C ALA A 391 -5.52 -18.74 7.97
N GLN A 392 -6.21 -19.08 9.06
CA GLN A 392 -7.58 -18.66 9.26
C GLN A 392 -7.60 -17.15 9.53
N MET A 393 -8.34 -16.42 8.70
CA MET A 393 -8.58 -14.99 8.86
C MET A 393 -9.91 -14.79 9.60
N MET A 394 -9.88 -14.01 10.66
CA MET A 394 -11.08 -13.55 11.39
C MET A 394 -11.19 -12.04 11.29
N GLU A 395 -12.40 -11.52 11.50
CA GLU A 395 -12.65 -10.06 11.55
C GLU A 395 -12.19 -9.32 10.28
N TYR A 396 -12.19 -10.03 9.15
CA TYR A 396 -11.73 -9.50 7.88
C TYR A 396 -12.63 -8.36 7.42
N THR A 397 -12.00 -7.22 7.15
CA THR A 397 -12.63 -6.03 6.57
C THR A 397 -11.74 -5.50 5.45
N VAL A 398 -12.35 -5.16 4.32
CA VAL A 398 -11.67 -4.49 3.20
C VAL A 398 -12.38 -3.20 2.85
N VAL A 399 -11.62 -2.18 2.47
CA VAL A 399 -12.11 -0.91 1.93
C VAL A 399 -11.38 -0.65 0.63
N ALA A 400 -12.12 -0.48 -0.46
CA ALA A 400 -11.58 -0.16 -1.76
C ALA A 400 -12.17 1.16 -2.31
N PHE A 401 -11.39 1.85 -3.13
CA PHE A 401 -11.83 2.98 -3.93
C PHE A 401 -11.75 2.59 -5.40
N VAL A 402 -12.89 2.64 -6.07
CA VAL A 402 -13.05 2.18 -7.45
C VAL A 402 -13.50 3.37 -8.29
N ASP A 403 -12.78 3.69 -9.36
CA ASP A 403 -13.20 4.77 -10.26
C ASP A 403 -14.38 4.36 -11.15
N GLU A 404 -14.81 5.25 -12.05
CA GLU A 404 -15.91 4.98 -12.97
C GLU A 404 -15.61 3.90 -14.05
N THR A 405 -14.34 3.56 -14.25
CA THR A 405 -13.88 2.56 -15.22
C THR A 405 -13.75 1.16 -14.61
N GLY A 406 -13.84 1.04 -13.28
CA GLY A 406 -13.61 -0.20 -12.54
C GLY A 406 -12.18 -0.34 -12.02
N PHE A 407 -11.35 0.70 -12.12
CA PHE A 407 -10.00 0.71 -11.60
C PHE A 407 -9.98 0.91 -10.09
N VAL A 408 -9.46 -0.08 -9.36
CA VAL A 408 -9.24 0.01 -7.91
C VAL A 408 -7.97 0.81 -7.58
N THR A 409 -8.12 2.10 -7.28
CA THR A 409 -7.00 3.02 -7.00
C THR A 409 -6.35 2.76 -5.64
N ASP A 410 -7.16 2.44 -4.64
CA ASP A 410 -6.75 2.24 -3.24
C ASP A 410 -7.46 1.02 -2.66
N LEU A 411 -6.76 0.23 -1.86
CA LEU A 411 -7.32 -0.90 -1.14
C LEU A 411 -6.66 -1.00 0.23
N ALA A 412 -7.46 -1.17 1.26
CA ALA A 412 -6.98 -1.37 2.63
C ALA A 412 -7.73 -2.54 3.26
N VAL A 413 -6.97 -3.53 3.69
CA VAL A 413 -7.44 -4.78 4.30
C VAL A 413 -6.96 -4.82 5.74
N ASP A 414 -7.83 -5.28 6.62
CA ASP A 414 -7.55 -5.47 8.03
C ASP A 414 -8.19 -6.78 8.50
N TYR A 415 -7.43 -7.63 9.18
CA TYR A 415 -7.91 -8.92 9.66
C TYR A 415 -7.07 -9.42 10.84
N THR A 416 -7.62 -10.38 11.56
CA THR A 416 -6.94 -11.11 12.62
C THR A 416 -6.52 -12.48 12.08
N VAL A 417 -5.21 -12.75 12.09
CA VAL A 417 -4.64 -14.06 11.79
C VAL A 417 -4.77 -14.96 13.02
N VAL A 418 -5.33 -16.16 12.84
CA VAL A 418 -5.34 -17.21 13.87
C VAL A 418 -4.38 -18.32 13.45
N THR A 419 -3.30 -18.47 14.21
CA THR A 419 -2.37 -19.61 14.12
C THR A 419 -2.45 -20.47 15.37
N SER A 420 -1.61 -21.50 15.50
CA SER A 420 -1.49 -22.30 16.74
C SER A 420 -1.01 -21.48 17.95
N GLY A 421 -0.51 -20.26 17.73
CA GLY A 421 -0.10 -19.32 18.77
C GLY A 421 -1.24 -18.41 19.21
N GLN A 422 -0.90 -17.16 19.54
CA GLN A 422 -1.87 -16.12 19.85
C GLN A 422 -2.38 -15.47 18.55
N PRO A 423 -3.65 -15.07 18.47
CA PRO A 423 -4.15 -14.33 17.33
C PRO A 423 -3.49 -12.95 17.27
N TYR A 424 -3.19 -12.48 16.07
CA TYR A 424 -2.62 -11.16 15.87
C TYR A 424 -3.24 -10.45 14.67
N ARG A 425 -3.21 -9.12 14.71
CA ARG A 425 -3.82 -8.28 13.68
C ARG A 425 -2.82 -7.98 12.57
N VAL A 426 -3.26 -8.17 11.34
CA VAL A 426 -2.55 -7.81 10.12
C VAL A 426 -3.31 -6.73 9.39
N ARG A 427 -2.56 -5.80 8.80
CA ARG A 427 -3.09 -4.80 7.89
C ARG A 427 -2.28 -4.81 6.61
N PHE A 428 -2.97 -4.75 5.48
CA PHE A 428 -2.37 -4.62 4.16
C PHE A 428 -3.00 -3.44 3.44
N GLU A 429 -2.21 -2.62 2.77
CA GLU A 429 -2.69 -1.51 1.97
C GLU A 429 -2.00 -1.52 0.61
N TRP A 430 -2.73 -1.17 -0.44
CA TRP A 430 -2.15 -0.74 -1.71
C TRP A 430 -2.64 0.64 -2.13
N THR A 431 -1.86 1.33 -2.94
CA THR A 431 -2.25 2.59 -3.59
C THR A 431 -1.55 2.71 -4.93
N TYR A 432 -2.31 3.05 -5.97
CA TYR A 432 -1.77 3.41 -7.28
C TYR A 432 -1.57 4.92 -7.41
N GLY A 433 -0.62 5.34 -8.24
CA GLY A 433 -0.42 6.72 -8.65
C GLY A 433 0.55 6.85 -9.81
N ASN A 434 0.81 8.08 -10.26
CA ASN A 434 1.69 8.40 -11.39
C ASN A 434 1.36 7.57 -12.65
N LEU A 435 0.07 7.37 -12.92
CA LEU A 435 -0.42 6.67 -14.10
C LEU A 435 0.03 7.41 -15.36
N ASP A 436 0.62 6.68 -16.30
CA ASP A 436 1.23 7.17 -17.55
C ASP A 436 2.40 8.17 -17.38
N GLU A 437 2.82 8.44 -16.14
CA GLU A 437 3.91 9.38 -15.80
C GLU A 437 5.17 8.67 -15.31
N THR A 438 5.04 7.41 -14.90
CA THR A 438 6.18 6.64 -14.39
C THR A 438 7.11 6.25 -15.53
N VAL A 439 8.41 6.41 -15.32
CA VAL A 439 9.45 6.04 -16.28
C VAL A 439 10.54 5.24 -15.56
N LEU A 440 11.00 4.15 -16.17
CA LEU A 440 12.07 3.33 -15.64
C LEU A 440 13.32 3.37 -16.52
N ASP A 441 14.44 3.63 -15.86
CA ASP A 441 15.76 3.37 -16.41
C ASP A 441 16.17 1.93 -16.09
N ALA A 442 16.75 1.24 -17.06
CA ALA A 442 17.37 -0.05 -16.81
C ALA A 442 18.54 0.11 -15.80
N PRO A 443 18.73 -0.86 -14.90
CA PRO A 443 19.89 -0.86 -14.02
C PRO A 443 21.19 -0.99 -14.84
N PRO A 444 22.31 -0.44 -14.36
CA PRO A 444 23.60 -0.68 -14.99
C PRO A 444 23.89 -2.18 -14.95
N ARG A 445 24.01 -2.80 -16.13
CA ARG A 445 24.44 -4.19 -16.23
C ARG A 445 25.92 -4.23 -15.88
N GLY A 446 26.27 -4.90 -14.78
CA GLY A 446 27.66 -5.25 -14.52
C GLY A 446 28.18 -6.03 -15.72
N GLU A 447 29.42 -5.77 -16.15
CA GLU A 447 30.07 -6.62 -17.15
C GLU A 447 30.04 -8.06 -16.61
N GLN A 448 29.14 -8.86 -17.15
CA GLN A 448 29.01 -10.26 -16.82
C GLN A 448 30.28 -10.87 -17.37
N GLY A 449 31.30 -11.00 -16.51
CA GLY A 449 32.61 -11.49 -16.91
C GLY A 449 32.39 -12.78 -17.67
N ASP A 450 32.71 -12.76 -18.96
CA ASP A 450 32.60 -13.92 -19.83
C ASP A 450 33.30 -15.05 -19.10
N ALA A 451 32.52 -16.02 -18.63
CA ALA A 451 33.04 -17.26 -18.09
C ALA A 451 33.53 -18.09 -19.29
N ASP A 452 34.62 -17.62 -19.90
CA ASP A 452 35.46 -18.38 -20.80
C ASP A 452 36.18 -19.44 -19.96
N GLY A 453 35.78 -20.72 -20.11
CA GLY A 453 36.48 -21.86 -19.53
C GLY A 453 35.70 -23.17 -19.57
#